data_AF-A0A0F9PM27-F1
#
_entry.id   AF-A0A0F9PM27-F1
#
_cell.length_a   1.000
_cell.length_b   1.000
_cell.length_c   1.000
_cell.angle_alpha   90.00
_cell.angle_beta   90.00
_cell.angle_gamma   90.00
#
_symmetry.space_group_name_H-M   'P 1'
#
loop_
_entity.id
_entity.type
_entity.pdbx_description
1 polymer ?
#
loop_
_entity_poly.entity_id
_entity_poly.type
_entity_poly.pdbx_seq_one_letter_code
_entity_poly.pdbx_strand_id
1 'polypeptide(L)'
;MTGTEIRCALVGIGDVSSALLQGIQNYKNNPEKIIGLLPEISQYKVDDIKIVLGFDVNSNKVGNDISEAIFAEPNCNMKIFKPDFLDAPVLKGPVLDGLNSNIKNIIPILDSQTPVNVSKELKERNIDVVAILLPTGSHKAVDFYVMEALDAGACVINGIPSSVVKNPEIVKKAEKLNLSLIGDDVKSQIGATIIHRTLVNLFPMRGALLEKTIQLDWGGSSDFCNLLSPQENGKLRYEEGKRQSKTEAVIANLENRDTLDCQISAVDYIPFLKNQKEAYMRLEGKIFGGAPVRVDITMFVEDGNNSAGIIADCIRISKIARDRKIGGVLQTACSFFMKHPPEQLDDFIAKSRLVEFIENGRER
;
A
#
# COMPACT_ATOMS: atom_id res chain seq x y z
N MET A 1 31.81 2.36 9.24
CA MET A 1 30.76 3.32 8.86
C MET A 1 29.81 2.57 7.96
N THR A 2 28.68 2.11 8.48
CA THR A 2 27.59 1.60 7.63
C THR A 2 27.01 2.80 6.89
N GLY A 3 26.95 2.75 5.56
CA GLY A 3 26.42 3.85 4.75
C GLY A 3 24.97 4.18 5.12
N THR A 4 24.55 5.43 4.86
CA THR A 4 23.16 5.85 5.07
C THR A 4 22.23 5.33 3.97
N GLU A 5 22.77 4.87 2.85
CA GLU A 5 22.03 4.36 1.69
C GLU A 5 21.09 3.20 2.04
N ILE A 6 19.87 3.26 1.48
CA ILE A 6 18.85 2.21 1.52
C ILE A 6 18.61 1.72 0.09
N ARG A 7 19.10 0.53 -0.23
CA ARG A 7 18.96 -0.05 -1.58
C ARG A 7 17.61 -0.76 -1.67
N CYS A 8 16.74 -0.27 -2.54
CA CYS A 8 15.37 -0.76 -2.63
C CYS A 8 15.05 -1.33 -4.01
N ALA A 9 14.28 -2.42 -4.02
CA ALA A 9 13.65 -2.96 -5.21
C ALA A 9 12.13 -2.83 -5.15
N LEU A 10 11.50 -2.49 -6.27
CA LEU A 10 10.05 -2.41 -6.42
C LEU A 10 9.52 -3.60 -7.22
N VAL A 11 8.46 -4.23 -6.74
CA VAL A 11 7.79 -5.34 -7.43
C VAL A 11 6.39 -4.88 -7.83
N GLY A 12 6.15 -4.77 -9.14
CA GLY A 12 4.98 -4.10 -9.71
C GLY A 12 5.27 -2.62 -9.92
N ILE A 13 5.58 -2.21 -11.14
CA ILE A 13 5.94 -0.82 -11.47
C ILE A 13 4.69 -0.05 -11.88
N GLY A 14 3.66 -0.09 -11.02
CA GLY A 14 2.38 0.58 -11.20
C GLY A 14 2.37 2.06 -10.82
N ASP A 15 1.17 2.63 -10.66
CA ASP A 15 0.99 4.04 -10.29
C ASP A 15 1.59 4.40 -8.92
N VAL A 16 1.49 3.52 -7.92
CA VAL A 16 2.12 3.73 -6.60
C VAL A 16 3.64 3.79 -6.73
N SER A 17 4.24 2.89 -7.52
CA SER A 17 5.68 2.91 -7.81
C SER A 17 6.09 4.19 -8.54
N SER A 18 5.25 4.67 -9.46
CA SER A 18 5.45 5.96 -10.14
C SER A 18 5.43 7.12 -9.14
N ALA A 19 4.42 7.23 -8.30
CA ALA A 19 4.32 8.27 -7.28
C ALA A 19 5.49 8.22 -6.28
N LEU A 20 5.88 7.03 -5.83
CA LEU A 20 6.99 6.82 -4.92
C LEU A 20 8.32 7.31 -5.50
N LEU A 21 8.66 6.85 -6.71
CA LEU A 21 9.93 7.22 -7.35
C LEU A 21 9.97 8.72 -7.67
N GLN A 22 8.88 9.27 -8.21
CA GLN A 22 8.78 10.71 -8.47
C GLN A 22 8.93 11.52 -7.17
N GLY A 23 8.27 11.10 -6.09
CA GLY A 23 8.35 11.77 -4.79
C GLY A 23 9.76 11.76 -4.19
N ILE A 24 10.42 10.59 -4.18
CA ILE A 24 11.81 10.46 -3.71
C ILE A 24 12.74 11.40 -4.48
N GLN A 25 12.67 11.39 -5.82
CA GLN A 25 13.55 12.20 -6.65
C GLN A 25 13.22 13.70 -6.57
N ASN A 26 11.94 14.06 -6.44
CA ASN A 26 11.53 15.43 -6.22
C ASN A 26 12.11 16.00 -4.92
N TYR A 27 11.96 15.26 -3.82
CA TYR A 27 12.40 15.69 -2.49
C TYR A 27 13.92 15.64 -2.31
N LYS A 28 14.62 14.79 -3.06
CA LYS A 28 16.08 14.89 -3.19
C LYS A 28 16.51 16.24 -3.76
N ASN A 29 15.80 16.75 -4.77
CA ASN A 29 16.11 18.01 -5.44
C ASN A 29 15.50 19.24 -4.75
N ASN A 30 14.48 19.04 -3.90
CA ASN A 30 13.73 20.10 -3.21
C ASN A 30 13.47 19.69 -1.74
N PRO A 31 14.51 19.55 -0.90
CA PRO A 31 14.39 19.03 0.47
C PRO A 31 13.52 19.91 1.38
N GLU A 32 13.35 21.18 1.06
CA GLU A 32 12.51 22.15 1.78
C GLU A 32 11.00 21.98 1.50
N LYS A 33 10.62 21.18 0.48
CA LYS A 33 9.23 20.98 0.04
C LYS A 33 8.68 19.60 0.42
N ILE A 34 9.33 18.88 1.33
CA ILE A 34 8.89 17.55 1.76
C ILE A 34 7.49 17.64 2.37
N ILE A 35 6.56 16.87 1.82
CA ILE A 35 5.18 16.73 2.30
C ILE A 35 4.86 15.25 2.38
N GLY A 36 4.12 14.85 3.42
CA GLY A 36 3.57 13.50 3.51
C GLY A 36 4.56 12.42 3.93
N LEU A 37 5.63 12.78 4.64
CA LEU A 37 6.52 11.85 5.34
C LEU A 37 6.47 12.13 6.83
N LEU A 38 6.73 11.12 7.66
CA LEU A 38 6.85 11.33 9.11
C LEU A 38 8.14 12.08 9.46
N PRO A 39 8.06 13.24 10.13
CA PRO A 39 9.25 13.98 10.58
C PRO A 39 10.01 13.27 11.70
N GLU A 40 9.37 12.35 12.43
CA GLU A 40 9.99 11.62 13.54
C GLU A 40 11.09 10.64 13.05
N ILE A 41 11.04 10.21 11.78
CA ILE A 41 12.08 9.36 11.17
C ILE A 41 13.27 10.24 10.77
N SER A 42 14.22 10.39 11.68
CA SER A 42 15.41 11.24 11.52
C SER A 42 16.69 10.48 11.16
N GLN A 43 16.69 9.15 11.32
CA GLN A 43 17.85 8.28 11.10
C GLN A 43 18.19 8.13 9.61
N TYR A 44 17.18 8.19 8.75
CA TYR A 44 17.32 8.14 7.29
C TYR A 44 16.44 9.19 6.65
N LYS A 45 17.03 9.97 5.75
CA LYS A 45 16.32 10.94 4.92
C LYS A 45 15.66 10.23 3.75
N VAL A 46 14.71 10.91 3.10
CA VAL A 46 14.12 10.39 1.87
C VAL A 46 15.15 10.22 0.74
N ASP A 47 16.18 11.08 0.68
CA ASP A 47 17.28 10.96 -0.28
C ASP A 47 18.17 9.73 -0.02
N ASP A 48 18.16 9.16 1.18
CA ASP A 48 18.90 7.92 1.42
C ASP A 48 18.27 6.71 0.69
N ILE A 49 17.02 6.82 0.23
CA ILE A 49 16.34 5.77 -0.53
C ILE A 49 16.84 5.76 -1.98
N LYS A 50 17.47 4.66 -2.39
CA LYS A 50 17.89 4.42 -3.77
C LYS A 50 17.10 3.26 -4.36
N ILE A 51 16.22 3.56 -5.31
CA ILE A 51 15.56 2.52 -6.10
C ILE A 51 16.55 2.03 -7.17
N VAL A 52 16.99 0.79 -7.06
CA VAL A 52 18.09 0.24 -7.89
C VAL A 52 17.66 -0.94 -8.76
N LEU A 53 16.42 -1.40 -8.62
CA LEU A 53 15.86 -2.52 -9.35
C LEU A 53 14.32 -2.46 -9.36
N GLY A 54 13.72 -2.80 -10.50
CA GLY A 54 12.28 -3.04 -10.62
C GLY A 54 11.96 -4.42 -11.16
N PHE A 55 10.79 -4.95 -10.83
CA PHE A 55 10.22 -6.14 -11.46
C PHE A 55 8.82 -5.85 -11.98
N ASP A 56 8.55 -6.21 -13.23
CA ASP A 56 7.22 -6.12 -13.83
C ASP A 56 6.99 -7.27 -14.82
N VAL A 57 5.76 -7.40 -15.30
CA VAL A 57 5.38 -8.35 -16.36
C VAL A 57 4.97 -7.64 -17.64
N ASN A 58 4.65 -6.35 -17.57
CA ASN A 58 4.25 -5.53 -18.70
C ASN A 58 5.45 -5.32 -19.63
N SER A 59 5.29 -5.74 -20.88
CA SER A 59 6.31 -5.64 -21.92
C SER A 59 6.73 -4.21 -22.27
N ASN A 60 5.88 -3.21 -22.03
CA ASN A 60 6.22 -1.79 -22.18
C ASN A 60 7.17 -1.28 -21.09
N LYS A 61 7.32 -2.03 -19.98
CA LYS A 61 8.14 -1.66 -18.82
C LYS A 61 9.41 -2.50 -18.74
N VAL A 62 9.28 -3.79 -18.97
CA VAL A 62 10.39 -4.76 -18.90
C VAL A 62 11.49 -4.41 -19.92
N GLY A 63 12.73 -4.33 -19.44
CA GLY A 63 13.91 -3.97 -20.23
C GLY A 63 14.26 -2.48 -20.20
N ASN A 64 13.35 -1.62 -19.72
CA ASN A 64 13.60 -0.19 -19.57
C ASN A 64 14.20 0.14 -18.20
N ASP A 65 14.84 1.30 -18.10
CA ASP A 65 15.17 1.89 -16.80
C ASP A 65 13.91 2.32 -16.07
N ILE A 66 13.91 2.17 -14.74
CA ILE A 66 12.74 2.48 -13.93
C ILE A 66 12.33 3.96 -14.01
N SER A 67 13.25 4.89 -14.29
CA SER A 67 12.96 6.31 -14.50
C SER A 67 12.00 6.58 -15.65
N GLU A 68 11.98 5.72 -16.67
CA GLU A 68 11.09 5.81 -17.82
C GLU A 68 9.90 4.84 -17.68
N ALA A 69 10.13 3.63 -17.16
CA ALA A 69 9.09 2.61 -17.00
C ALA A 69 7.92 3.05 -16.10
N ILE A 70 8.16 3.93 -15.12
CA ILE A 70 7.10 4.49 -14.27
C ILE A 70 6.08 5.36 -15.02
N PHE A 71 6.40 5.81 -16.25
CA PHE A 71 5.51 6.58 -17.11
C PHE A 71 4.90 5.74 -18.24
N ALA A 72 5.33 4.48 -18.40
CA ALA A 72 4.82 3.60 -19.45
C ALA A 72 3.40 3.10 -19.13
N GLU A 73 2.57 3.01 -20.16
CA GLU A 73 1.19 2.54 -20.04
C GLU A 73 1.10 1.14 -19.39
N PRO A 74 0.05 0.87 -18.58
CA PRO A 74 -1.12 1.72 -18.34
C PRO A 74 -0.97 2.65 -17.13
N ASN A 75 0.26 2.97 -16.67
CA ASN A 75 0.43 3.95 -15.60
C ASN A 75 -0.16 5.29 -16.03
N CYS A 76 -0.88 5.91 -15.11
CA CYS A 76 -1.61 7.15 -15.33
C CYS A 76 -1.49 8.12 -14.14
N ASN A 77 -0.59 7.85 -13.19
CA ASN A 77 -0.25 8.74 -12.09
C ASN A 77 0.11 10.15 -12.59
N MET A 78 -0.27 11.16 -11.82
CA MET A 78 0.14 12.53 -12.12
C MET A 78 1.67 12.64 -12.18
N LYS A 79 2.17 13.50 -13.09
CA LYS A 79 3.60 13.78 -13.22
C LYS A 79 3.97 14.99 -12.36
N ILE A 80 4.56 14.73 -11.20
CA ILE A 80 5.08 15.76 -10.29
C ILE A 80 6.57 16.04 -10.50
N PHE A 81 7.31 15.04 -11.00
CA PHE A 81 8.75 15.13 -11.23
C PHE A 81 9.17 14.12 -12.29
N LYS A 82 10.20 14.42 -13.11
CA LYS A 82 10.80 13.43 -14.01
C LYS A 82 12.18 13.05 -13.46
N PRO A 83 12.37 11.79 -12.99
CA PRO A 83 13.70 11.31 -12.64
C PRO A 83 14.66 11.34 -13.85
N ASP A 84 15.94 11.62 -13.57
CA ASP A 84 17.02 11.31 -14.50
C ASP A 84 17.23 9.79 -14.60
N PHE A 85 18.05 9.33 -15.55
CA PHE A 85 18.41 7.92 -15.68
C PHE A 85 19.08 7.39 -14.40
N LEU A 86 18.58 6.26 -13.87
CA LEU A 86 18.99 5.75 -12.56
C LEU A 86 19.90 4.52 -12.61
N ASP A 87 20.12 3.94 -13.79
CA ASP A 87 20.79 2.64 -13.98
C ASP A 87 20.13 1.51 -13.14
N ALA A 88 18.80 1.56 -13.10
CA ALA A 88 17.94 0.69 -12.32
C ALA A 88 16.95 -0.01 -13.27
N PRO A 89 17.32 -1.18 -13.81
CA PRO A 89 16.51 -1.86 -14.83
C PRO A 89 15.21 -2.42 -14.24
N VAL A 90 14.17 -2.48 -15.07
CA VAL A 90 12.96 -3.25 -14.81
C VAL A 90 13.11 -4.63 -15.45
N LEU A 91 13.23 -5.67 -14.62
CA LEU A 91 13.38 -7.04 -15.05
C LEU A 91 12.04 -7.77 -15.15
N LYS A 92 11.99 -8.80 -16.01
CA LYS A 92 10.82 -9.65 -16.15
C LYS A 92 10.64 -10.51 -14.90
N GLY A 93 9.53 -10.33 -14.21
CA GLY A 93 9.08 -11.22 -13.15
C GLY A 93 8.25 -12.41 -13.65
N PRO A 94 8.07 -13.47 -12.84
CA PRO A 94 7.07 -14.49 -13.15
C PRO A 94 5.66 -13.92 -13.01
N VAL A 95 4.76 -14.30 -13.92
CA VAL A 95 3.38 -13.78 -13.97
C VAL A 95 2.52 -14.34 -12.83
N LEU A 96 2.58 -15.65 -12.61
CA LEU A 96 1.79 -16.37 -11.60
C LEU A 96 0.30 -15.99 -11.68
N ASP A 97 -0.31 -15.59 -10.56
CA ASP A 97 -1.70 -15.15 -10.48
C ASP A 97 -1.88 -13.63 -10.61
N GLY A 98 -0.82 -12.90 -10.98
CA GLY A 98 -0.81 -11.44 -11.06
C GLY A 98 -1.73 -10.83 -12.13
N LEU A 99 -2.13 -11.62 -13.13
CA LEU A 99 -3.00 -11.20 -14.23
C LEU A 99 -4.30 -12.02 -14.30
N ASN A 100 -4.74 -12.62 -13.20
CA ASN A 100 -5.97 -13.44 -13.15
C ASN A 100 -7.27 -12.60 -13.10
N SER A 101 -7.26 -11.37 -13.61
CA SER A 101 -8.37 -10.41 -13.60
C SER A 101 -8.50 -9.68 -14.94
N ASN A 102 -9.40 -8.71 -15.05
CA ASN A 102 -9.54 -7.87 -16.24
C ASN A 102 -8.30 -7.03 -16.54
N ILE A 103 -7.38 -6.88 -15.57
CA ILE A 103 -6.12 -6.16 -15.78
C ILE A 103 -5.29 -6.80 -16.92
N LYS A 104 -5.45 -8.10 -17.17
CA LYS A 104 -4.79 -8.80 -18.30
C LYS A 104 -5.12 -8.19 -19.68
N ASN A 105 -6.27 -7.54 -19.80
CA ASN A 105 -6.71 -6.94 -21.06
C ASN A 105 -5.99 -5.62 -21.37
N ILE A 106 -5.36 -5.01 -20.37
CA ILE A 106 -4.65 -3.72 -20.49
C ILE A 106 -3.14 -3.85 -20.23
N ILE A 107 -2.65 -5.06 -19.91
CA ILE A 107 -1.24 -5.34 -19.64
C ILE A 107 -0.69 -6.23 -20.75
N PRO A 108 0.07 -5.68 -21.72
CA PRO A 108 0.68 -6.49 -22.76
C PRO A 108 1.85 -7.30 -22.21
N ILE A 109 1.91 -8.59 -22.56
CA ILE A 109 3.04 -9.48 -22.25
C ILE A 109 3.72 -9.93 -23.54
N LEU A 110 5.03 -10.14 -23.49
CA LEU A 110 5.82 -10.71 -24.59
C LEU A 110 6.43 -12.03 -24.15
N ASP A 111 6.17 -13.10 -24.90
CA ASP A 111 6.69 -14.44 -24.62
C ASP A 111 8.21 -14.53 -24.77
N SER A 112 8.82 -13.64 -25.57
CA SER A 112 10.27 -13.54 -25.70
C SER A 112 10.97 -13.00 -24.45
N GLN A 113 10.23 -12.39 -23.51
CA GLN A 113 10.77 -11.92 -22.24
C GLN A 113 10.61 -13.03 -21.18
N THR A 114 11.71 -13.70 -20.86
CA THR A 114 11.72 -14.77 -19.86
C THR A 114 11.92 -14.22 -18.45
N PRO A 115 11.19 -14.72 -17.43
CA PRO A 115 11.42 -14.34 -16.05
C PRO A 115 12.87 -14.58 -15.58
N VAL A 116 13.41 -13.63 -14.84
CA VAL A 116 14.75 -13.74 -14.25
C VAL A 116 14.73 -14.55 -12.95
N ASN A 117 15.90 -14.94 -12.45
CA ASN A 117 16.03 -15.47 -11.08
C ASN A 117 15.99 -14.29 -10.09
N VAL A 118 14.85 -14.10 -9.44
CA VAL A 118 14.59 -12.93 -8.59
C VAL A 118 15.55 -12.86 -7.39
N SER A 119 15.72 -13.94 -6.62
CA SER A 119 16.63 -13.94 -5.47
C SER A 119 18.08 -13.64 -5.88
N LYS A 120 18.54 -14.13 -7.04
CA LYS A 120 19.87 -13.84 -7.57
C LYS A 120 20.04 -12.34 -7.85
N GLU A 121 19.13 -11.73 -8.59
CA GLU A 121 19.20 -10.30 -8.94
C GLU A 121 19.15 -9.40 -7.69
N LEU A 122 18.31 -9.75 -6.72
CA LEU A 122 18.23 -9.05 -5.43
C LEU A 122 19.54 -9.16 -4.64
N LYS A 123 20.18 -10.34 -4.61
CA LYS A 123 21.47 -10.55 -3.94
C LYS A 123 22.60 -9.77 -4.59
N GLU A 124 22.75 -9.89 -5.91
CA GLU A 124 23.83 -9.24 -6.66
C GLU A 124 23.80 -7.72 -6.53
N ARG A 125 22.59 -7.15 -6.39
CA ARG A 125 22.39 -5.70 -6.19
C ARG A 125 22.38 -5.27 -4.73
N ASN A 126 22.61 -6.17 -3.78
CA ASN A 126 22.61 -5.90 -2.33
C ASN A 126 21.36 -5.16 -1.86
N ILE A 127 20.17 -5.67 -2.20
CA ILE A 127 18.91 -5.04 -1.81
C ILE A 127 18.68 -5.14 -0.30
N ASP A 128 18.38 -4.00 0.33
CA ASP A 128 18.01 -3.92 1.75
C ASP A 128 16.51 -4.16 1.96
N VAL A 129 15.67 -3.58 1.08
CA VAL A 129 14.21 -3.57 1.22
C VAL A 129 13.53 -3.83 -0.12
N VAL A 130 12.57 -4.77 -0.15
CA VAL A 130 11.69 -5.02 -1.30
C VAL A 130 10.29 -4.52 -0.97
N ALA A 131 9.73 -3.65 -1.83
CA ALA A 131 8.35 -3.21 -1.72
C ALA A 131 7.48 -3.89 -2.79
N ILE A 132 6.47 -4.62 -2.35
CA ILE A 132 5.55 -5.38 -3.21
C ILE A 132 4.27 -4.57 -3.43
N LEU A 133 4.04 -4.17 -4.68
CA LEU A 133 3.00 -3.27 -5.17
C LEU A 133 2.26 -3.90 -6.37
N LEU A 134 1.98 -5.20 -6.26
CA LEU A 134 1.29 -6.00 -7.27
C LEU A 134 -0.22 -5.71 -7.34
N PRO A 135 -0.94 -6.19 -8.36
CA PRO A 135 -2.40 -6.10 -8.38
C PRO A 135 -3.06 -6.84 -7.18
N THR A 136 -4.16 -6.29 -6.66
CA THR A 136 -4.95 -6.97 -5.62
C THR A 136 -5.37 -8.39 -6.06
N GLY A 137 -5.18 -9.39 -5.19
CA GLY A 137 -5.53 -10.79 -5.46
C GLY A 137 -4.42 -11.62 -6.10
N SER A 138 -3.19 -11.09 -6.16
CA SER A 138 -1.99 -11.78 -6.66
C SER A 138 -1.28 -12.57 -5.53
N HIS A 139 -1.99 -13.49 -4.88
CA HIS A 139 -1.51 -14.13 -3.65
C HIS A 139 -0.27 -15.00 -3.87
N LYS A 140 -0.26 -15.85 -4.90
CA LYS A 140 0.88 -16.71 -5.23
C LYS A 140 2.08 -15.89 -5.65
N ALA A 141 1.86 -14.80 -6.39
CA ALA A 141 2.93 -13.87 -6.76
C ALA A 141 3.54 -13.20 -5.51
N VAL A 142 2.72 -12.72 -4.57
CA VAL A 142 3.23 -12.15 -3.32
C VAL A 142 4.04 -13.17 -2.54
N ASP A 143 3.51 -14.38 -2.31
CA ASP A 143 4.24 -15.43 -1.57
C ASP A 143 5.60 -15.74 -2.22
N PHE A 144 5.63 -15.84 -3.55
CA PHE A 144 6.86 -16.02 -4.32
C PHE A 144 7.87 -14.88 -4.06
N TYR A 145 7.47 -13.62 -4.27
CA TYR A 145 8.39 -12.48 -4.10
C TYR A 145 8.83 -12.28 -2.66
N VAL A 146 7.96 -12.53 -1.68
CA VAL A 146 8.33 -12.48 -0.25
C VAL A 146 9.43 -13.51 0.04
N MET A 147 9.25 -14.75 -0.43
CA MET A 147 10.22 -15.82 -0.19
C MET A 147 11.56 -15.53 -0.86
N GLU A 148 11.55 -15.09 -2.12
CA GLU A 148 12.76 -14.71 -2.87
C GLU A 148 13.50 -13.53 -2.23
N ALA A 149 12.77 -12.54 -1.72
CA ALA A 149 13.33 -11.38 -1.02
C ALA A 149 13.99 -11.78 0.31
N LEU A 150 13.32 -12.61 1.11
CA LEU A 150 13.90 -13.14 2.34
C LEU A 150 15.14 -14.00 2.04
N ASP A 151 15.10 -14.85 1.01
CA ASP A 151 16.27 -15.64 0.59
C ASP A 151 17.42 -14.77 0.08
N ALA A 152 17.11 -13.60 -0.46
CA ALA A 152 18.08 -12.57 -0.85
C ALA A 152 18.65 -11.76 0.32
N GLY A 153 18.10 -11.93 1.53
CA GLY A 153 18.53 -11.17 2.68
C GLY A 153 17.92 -9.77 2.74
N ALA A 154 16.75 -9.53 2.13
CA ALA A 154 16.06 -8.24 2.12
C ALA A 154 14.84 -8.22 3.05
N CYS A 155 14.57 -7.08 3.69
CA CYS A 155 13.31 -6.83 4.38
C CYS A 155 12.17 -6.68 3.37
N VAL A 156 10.93 -6.92 3.80
CA VAL A 156 9.77 -6.93 2.90
C VAL A 156 8.68 -6.00 3.38
N ILE A 157 8.17 -5.19 2.45
CA ILE A 157 6.97 -4.38 2.61
C ILE A 157 5.92 -4.95 1.65
N ASN A 158 4.81 -5.42 2.19
CA ASN A 158 3.67 -5.88 1.40
C ASN A 158 2.59 -4.80 1.36
N GLY A 159 2.47 -4.12 0.21
CA GLY A 159 1.51 -3.03 0.03
C GLY A 159 0.09 -3.49 -0.32
N ILE A 160 -0.16 -4.79 -0.48
CA ILE A 160 -1.42 -5.31 -1.04
C ILE A 160 -2.12 -6.27 -0.06
N PRO A 161 -3.43 -6.54 -0.18
CA PRO A 161 -4.18 -7.38 0.76
C PRO A 161 -3.95 -8.88 0.51
N SER A 162 -2.69 -9.31 0.53
CA SER A 162 -2.25 -10.70 0.55
C SER A 162 -1.67 -11.02 1.94
N SER A 163 -1.95 -12.19 2.50
CA SER A 163 -1.61 -12.51 3.90
C SER A 163 -0.13 -12.86 4.09
N VAL A 164 0.72 -11.86 4.34
CA VAL A 164 2.16 -12.03 4.58
C VAL A 164 2.46 -12.03 6.08
N VAL A 165 2.06 -10.98 6.81
CA VAL A 165 2.39 -10.85 8.24
C VAL A 165 1.59 -11.78 9.15
N LYS A 166 0.53 -12.43 8.61
CA LYS A 166 -0.26 -13.44 9.30
C LYS A 166 0.11 -14.87 8.89
N ASN A 167 1.04 -15.05 7.94
CA ASN A 167 1.50 -16.36 7.52
C ASN A 167 2.64 -16.86 8.45
N PRO A 168 2.43 -17.92 9.26
CA PRO A 168 3.42 -18.37 10.24
C PRO A 168 4.76 -18.81 9.64
N GLU A 169 4.76 -19.37 8.42
CA GLU A 169 5.99 -19.85 7.77
C GLU A 169 6.87 -18.69 7.34
N ILE A 170 6.25 -17.68 6.71
CA ILE A 170 6.92 -16.45 6.28
C ILE A 170 7.46 -15.69 7.50
N VAL A 171 6.63 -15.50 8.53
CA VAL A 171 7.03 -14.79 9.76
C VAL A 171 8.21 -15.48 10.42
N LYS A 172 8.16 -16.81 10.59
CA LYS A 172 9.24 -17.59 11.21
C LYS A 172 10.53 -17.51 10.41
N LYS A 173 10.46 -17.51 9.07
CA LYS A 173 11.63 -17.33 8.19
C LYS A 173 12.25 -15.95 8.38
N ALA A 174 11.43 -14.90 8.39
CA ALA A 174 11.88 -13.53 8.56
C ALA A 174 12.53 -13.29 9.94
N GLU A 175 11.96 -13.86 11.00
CA GLU A 175 12.55 -13.84 12.35
C GLU A 175 13.92 -14.50 12.38
N LYS A 176 14.06 -15.71 11.82
CA LYS A 176 15.33 -16.45 11.76
C LYS A 176 16.43 -15.67 11.04
N LEU A 177 16.06 -14.89 10.02
CA LEU A 177 16.99 -14.12 9.20
C LEU A 177 17.25 -12.70 9.72
N ASN A 178 16.58 -12.28 10.80
CA ASN A 178 16.61 -10.89 11.29
C ASN A 178 16.17 -9.87 10.23
N LEU A 179 15.17 -10.22 9.43
CA LEU A 179 14.61 -9.38 8.36
C LEU A 179 13.19 -8.96 8.73
N SER A 180 12.89 -7.67 8.59
CA SER A 180 11.57 -7.15 8.94
C SER A 180 10.51 -7.44 7.87
N LEU A 181 9.29 -7.61 8.33
CA LEU A 181 8.06 -7.66 7.53
C LEU A 181 7.15 -6.50 7.96
N ILE A 182 6.71 -5.70 6.98
CA ILE A 182 5.65 -4.70 7.17
C ILE A 182 4.52 -5.01 6.20
N GLY A 183 3.31 -5.22 6.71
CA GLY A 183 2.13 -5.61 5.93
C GLY A 183 0.89 -5.77 6.83
N ASP A 184 -0.31 -6.04 6.32
CA ASP A 184 -0.65 -6.16 4.90
C ASP A 184 -1.65 -5.06 4.48
N ASP A 185 -1.65 -4.73 3.18
CA ASP A 185 -2.45 -3.67 2.55
C ASP A 185 -2.13 -2.27 3.09
N VAL A 186 -1.37 -1.48 2.33
CA VAL A 186 -0.93 -0.15 2.77
C VAL A 186 -2.13 0.78 2.98
N LYS A 187 -2.09 1.57 4.06
CA LYS A 187 -3.03 2.67 4.25
C LYS A 187 -2.78 3.78 3.21
N SER A 188 -3.79 4.61 3.04
CA SER A 188 -3.62 5.91 2.39
C SER A 188 -3.41 6.96 3.47
N GLN A 189 -2.70 8.04 3.18
CA GLN A 189 -2.51 9.15 4.12
C GLN A 189 -3.86 9.73 4.53
N ILE A 190 -4.70 10.03 3.54
CA ILE A 190 -6.07 10.50 3.72
C ILE A 190 -7.00 9.69 2.82
N GLY A 191 -7.56 8.62 3.35
CA GLY A 191 -8.47 7.73 2.62
C GLY A 191 -9.94 7.89 3.01
N ALA A 192 -10.84 7.43 2.13
CA ALA A 192 -12.28 7.39 2.42
C ALA A 192 -12.59 6.62 3.70
N THR A 193 -11.98 5.45 3.88
CA THR A 193 -12.21 4.60 5.05
C THR A 193 -11.84 5.26 6.38
N ILE A 194 -10.75 6.04 6.46
CA ILE A 194 -10.37 6.72 7.71
C ILE A 194 -11.31 7.88 8.00
N ILE A 195 -11.67 8.68 6.99
CA ILE A 195 -12.65 9.78 7.15
C ILE A 195 -14.00 9.22 7.58
N HIS A 196 -14.48 8.17 6.90
CA HIS A 196 -15.77 7.54 7.18
C HIS A 196 -15.80 7.01 8.63
N ARG A 197 -14.78 6.23 9.01
CA ARG A 197 -14.65 5.69 10.38
C ARG A 197 -14.61 6.77 11.45
N THR A 198 -13.86 7.86 11.23
CA THR A 198 -13.80 8.98 12.17
C THR A 198 -15.17 9.61 12.38
N LEU A 199 -15.93 9.83 11.31
CA LEU A 199 -17.27 10.41 11.39
C LEU A 199 -18.28 9.45 12.00
N VAL A 200 -18.19 8.17 11.68
CA VAL A 200 -19.01 7.12 12.28
C VAL A 200 -18.81 7.09 13.81
N ASN A 201 -17.56 7.14 14.28
CA ASN A 201 -17.25 7.15 15.71
C ASN A 201 -17.60 8.48 16.41
N LEU A 202 -17.71 9.59 15.66
CA LEU A 202 -18.09 10.90 16.20
C LEU A 202 -19.54 10.92 16.71
N PHE A 203 -20.45 10.19 16.07
CA PHE A 203 -21.86 10.13 16.47
C PHE A 203 -22.04 9.65 17.92
N PRO A 204 -21.68 8.39 18.27
CA PRO A 204 -21.86 7.90 19.63
C PRO A 204 -21.01 8.68 20.64
N MET A 205 -19.82 9.16 20.25
CA MET A 205 -18.98 10.01 21.11
C MET A 205 -19.68 11.30 21.55
N ARG A 206 -20.65 11.81 20.78
CA ARG A 206 -21.46 12.99 21.12
C ARG A 206 -22.87 12.65 21.59
N GLY A 207 -23.16 11.38 21.87
CA GLY A 207 -24.49 10.92 22.24
C GLY A 207 -25.51 10.99 21.10
N ALA A 208 -25.05 11.09 19.84
CA ALA A 208 -25.89 10.97 18.67
C ALA A 208 -25.98 9.50 18.22
N LEU A 209 -27.11 9.15 17.61
CA LEU A 209 -27.34 7.81 17.06
C LEU A 209 -27.08 7.82 15.55
N LEU A 210 -26.21 6.96 15.05
CA LEU A 210 -26.07 6.69 13.62
C LEU A 210 -27.04 5.58 13.22
N GLU A 211 -27.89 5.81 12.23
CA GLU A 211 -28.91 4.83 11.79
C GLU A 211 -28.59 4.24 10.42
N LYS A 212 -27.99 5.04 9.52
CA LYS A 212 -27.66 4.59 8.16
C LYS A 212 -26.37 5.23 7.67
N THR A 213 -25.60 4.49 6.89
CA THR A 213 -24.46 5.06 6.20
C THR A 213 -24.09 4.34 4.92
N ILE A 214 -23.62 5.11 3.94
CA ILE A 214 -23.07 4.59 2.69
C ILE A 214 -21.71 5.20 2.40
N GLN A 215 -20.84 4.44 1.75
CA GLN A 215 -19.60 4.91 1.10
C GLN A 215 -19.52 4.30 -0.30
N LEU A 216 -19.39 5.14 -1.32
CA LEU A 216 -19.26 4.75 -2.71
C LEU A 216 -17.92 5.29 -3.23
N ASP A 217 -17.07 4.42 -3.76
CA ASP A 217 -15.75 4.74 -4.32
C ASP A 217 -15.72 4.51 -5.85
N TRP A 218 -15.15 5.42 -6.64
CA TRP A 218 -14.86 5.21 -8.07
C TRP A 218 -13.49 5.80 -8.45
N GLY A 219 -12.91 5.31 -9.54
CA GLY A 219 -11.60 5.76 -10.01
C GLY A 219 -11.21 5.20 -11.37
N GLY A 220 -10.12 5.70 -11.95
CA GLY A 220 -9.69 5.39 -13.32
C GLY A 220 -8.38 4.62 -13.44
N SER A 221 -7.79 4.17 -12.33
CA SER A 221 -6.50 3.47 -12.33
C SER A 221 -6.63 2.00 -12.70
N SER A 222 -5.51 1.38 -13.05
CA SER A 222 -5.47 -0.07 -13.31
C SER A 222 -5.87 -0.92 -12.09
N ASP A 223 -5.73 -0.40 -10.86
CA ASP A 223 -6.24 -1.07 -9.65
C ASP A 223 -7.78 -1.13 -9.63
N PHE A 224 -8.48 -0.07 -10.04
CA PHE A 224 -9.94 -0.10 -10.16
C PHE A 224 -10.42 -1.10 -11.22
N CYS A 225 -9.74 -1.17 -12.37
CA CYS A 225 -9.99 -2.19 -13.39
C CYS A 225 -9.82 -3.62 -12.82
N ASN A 226 -8.78 -3.82 -12.01
CA ASN A 226 -8.52 -5.09 -11.35
C ASN A 226 -9.59 -5.44 -10.30
N LEU A 227 -10.00 -4.47 -9.47
CA LEU A 227 -10.99 -4.68 -8.39
C LEU A 227 -12.40 -4.98 -8.92
N LEU A 228 -12.80 -4.35 -10.02
CA LEU A 228 -14.12 -4.55 -10.62
C LEU A 228 -14.15 -5.69 -11.65
N SER A 229 -13.19 -6.62 -11.55
CA SER A 229 -13.18 -7.81 -12.37
C SER A 229 -14.18 -8.85 -11.87
N PRO A 230 -15.07 -9.38 -12.72
CA PRO A 230 -15.91 -10.51 -12.38
C PRO A 230 -15.07 -11.77 -12.09
N GLN A 231 -15.46 -12.51 -11.06
CA GLN A 231 -14.97 -13.84 -10.74
C GLN A 231 -15.85 -14.90 -11.42
N GLU A 232 -15.40 -16.16 -11.42
CA GLU A 232 -16.13 -17.28 -12.04
C GLU A 232 -17.55 -17.47 -11.49
N ASN A 233 -17.78 -17.09 -10.24
CA ASN A 233 -19.08 -17.14 -9.56
C ASN A 233 -19.98 -15.92 -9.85
N GLY A 234 -19.55 -15.01 -10.73
CA GLY A 234 -20.28 -13.78 -11.10
C GLY A 234 -20.14 -12.61 -10.11
N LYS A 235 -19.49 -12.79 -8.96
CA LYS A 235 -19.18 -11.69 -8.02
C LYS A 235 -17.98 -10.88 -8.49
N LEU A 236 -17.83 -9.64 -8.02
CA LEU A 236 -16.63 -8.86 -8.32
C LEU A 236 -15.48 -9.23 -7.36
N ARG A 237 -14.24 -9.17 -7.84
CA ARG A 237 -13.03 -9.36 -7.00
C ARG A 237 -13.00 -8.46 -5.76
N TYR A 238 -13.58 -7.26 -5.84
CA TYR A 238 -13.75 -6.37 -4.70
C TYR A 238 -14.67 -6.92 -3.60
N GLU A 239 -15.65 -7.75 -3.94
CA GLU A 239 -16.65 -8.25 -2.99
C GLU A 239 -16.11 -9.37 -2.10
N GLU A 240 -15.12 -10.13 -2.56
CA GLU A 240 -14.53 -11.23 -1.80
C GLU A 240 -13.62 -10.68 -0.69
N GLY A 241 -14.10 -10.72 0.56
CA GLY A 241 -13.36 -10.29 1.75
C GLY A 241 -13.21 -8.78 1.90
N LYS A 242 -12.82 -8.03 0.86
CA LYS A 242 -12.47 -6.60 0.95
C LYS A 242 -13.67 -5.72 1.29
N ARG A 243 -14.86 -6.00 0.71
CA ARG A 243 -16.12 -5.31 1.08
C ARG A 243 -16.47 -5.54 2.55
N GLN A 244 -16.47 -6.80 2.99
CA GLN A 244 -16.80 -7.15 4.36
C GLN A 244 -15.80 -6.56 5.36
N SER A 245 -14.49 -6.69 5.11
CA SER A 245 -13.45 -6.13 5.96
C SER A 245 -13.51 -4.60 6.02
N LYS A 246 -13.86 -3.91 4.94
CA LYS A 246 -14.07 -2.46 4.95
C LYS A 246 -15.28 -2.06 5.79
N THR A 247 -16.42 -2.73 5.61
CA THR A 247 -17.63 -2.49 6.41
C THR A 247 -17.32 -2.71 7.88
N GLU A 248 -16.75 -3.86 8.24
CA GLU A 248 -16.36 -4.19 9.61
C GLU A 248 -15.39 -3.15 10.19
N ALA A 249 -14.37 -2.73 9.44
CA ALA A 249 -13.41 -1.73 9.89
C ALA A 249 -14.04 -0.35 10.20
N VAL A 250 -15.14 0.02 9.52
CA VAL A 250 -15.83 1.29 9.74
C VAL A 250 -16.77 1.23 10.95
N ILE A 251 -17.49 0.12 11.14
CA ILE A 251 -18.54 -0.01 12.14
C ILE A 251 -18.12 -0.78 13.40
N ALA A 252 -16.89 -1.29 13.47
CA ALA A 252 -16.41 -2.19 14.52
C ALA A 252 -16.70 -1.72 15.95
N ASN A 253 -16.61 -0.40 16.19
CA ASN A 253 -16.71 0.20 17.52
C ASN A 253 -18.13 0.71 17.87
N LEU A 254 -19.11 0.50 17.00
CA LEU A 254 -20.48 0.92 17.26
C LEU A 254 -21.24 -0.14 18.06
N GLU A 255 -21.88 0.29 19.15
CA GLU A 255 -22.76 -0.58 19.94
C GLU A 255 -23.96 -1.09 19.13
N ASN A 256 -24.47 -0.27 18.20
CA ASN A 256 -25.61 -0.59 17.35
C ASN A 256 -25.22 -1.14 15.97
N ARG A 257 -24.00 -1.66 15.80
CA ARG A 257 -23.51 -2.16 14.50
C ARG A 257 -24.41 -3.20 13.84
N ASP A 258 -25.11 -4.00 14.65
CA ASP A 258 -25.96 -5.11 14.16
C ASP A 258 -27.30 -4.59 13.60
N THR A 259 -27.70 -3.37 13.95
CA THR A 259 -28.94 -2.72 13.48
C THR A 259 -28.69 -1.55 12.55
N LEU A 260 -27.42 -1.20 12.30
CA LEU A 260 -27.00 -0.14 11.39
C LEU A 260 -27.08 -0.60 9.94
N ASP A 261 -27.81 0.15 9.10
CA ASP A 261 -27.76 -0.05 7.65
C ASP A 261 -26.46 0.54 7.09
N CYS A 262 -25.47 -0.31 6.79
CA CYS A 262 -24.16 0.11 6.26
C CYS A 262 -23.86 -0.52 4.89
N GLN A 263 -23.51 0.31 3.91
CA GLN A 263 -23.03 -0.17 2.60
C GLN A 263 -21.78 0.55 2.14
N ILE A 264 -20.68 -0.19 1.98
CA ILE A 264 -19.41 0.31 1.43
C ILE A 264 -19.11 -0.43 0.14
N SER A 265 -18.93 0.29 -0.98
CA SER A 265 -18.65 -0.34 -2.28
C SER A 265 -17.73 0.50 -3.16
N ALA A 266 -16.83 -0.17 -3.89
CA ALA A 266 -16.35 0.36 -5.16
C ALA A 266 -17.49 0.20 -6.17
N VAL A 267 -17.82 1.26 -6.89
CA VAL A 267 -19.02 1.30 -7.75
C VAL A 267 -18.70 1.34 -9.24
N ASP A 268 -17.55 1.90 -9.65
CA ASP A 268 -17.22 1.97 -11.08
C ASP A 268 -15.72 2.17 -11.36
N TYR A 269 -15.32 1.79 -12.58
CA TYR A 269 -14.02 2.05 -13.18
C TYR A 269 -14.22 3.03 -14.33
N ILE A 270 -13.70 4.26 -14.16
CA ILE A 270 -13.93 5.39 -15.07
C ILE A 270 -12.57 5.82 -15.66
N PRO A 271 -12.14 5.29 -16.82
CA PRO A 271 -10.77 5.41 -17.30
C PRO A 271 -10.25 6.84 -17.45
N PHE A 272 -11.12 7.80 -17.82
CA PHE A 272 -10.72 9.19 -18.02
C PHE A 272 -10.32 9.90 -16.72
N LEU A 273 -10.70 9.38 -15.55
CA LEU A 273 -10.25 9.90 -14.25
C LEU A 273 -8.78 9.57 -13.97
N LYS A 274 -8.16 8.65 -14.72
CA LYS A 274 -6.77 8.23 -14.50
C LYS A 274 -6.54 7.82 -13.04
N ASN A 275 -5.46 8.29 -12.41
CA ASN A 275 -5.13 7.90 -11.04
C ASN A 275 -5.99 8.57 -9.95
N GLN A 276 -6.95 9.40 -10.37
CA GLN A 276 -7.90 10.02 -9.46
C GLN A 276 -8.85 8.98 -8.90
N LYS A 277 -9.07 9.10 -7.59
CA LYS A 277 -10.09 8.38 -6.85
C LYS A 277 -10.99 9.37 -6.16
N GLU A 278 -12.28 9.16 -6.34
CA GLU A 278 -13.31 9.92 -5.65
C GLU A 278 -14.11 8.98 -4.76
N ALA A 279 -14.61 9.55 -3.66
CA ALA A 279 -15.54 8.85 -2.80
C ALA A 279 -16.66 9.77 -2.34
N TYR A 280 -17.86 9.21 -2.28
CA TYR A 280 -19.03 9.83 -1.68
C TYR A 280 -19.44 9.06 -0.43
N MET A 281 -19.66 9.78 0.67
CA MET A 281 -20.12 9.23 1.93
C MET A 281 -21.39 9.95 2.37
N ARG A 282 -22.34 9.18 2.90
CA ARG A 282 -23.50 9.72 3.60
C ARG A 282 -23.65 9.05 4.95
N LEU A 283 -23.89 9.85 5.98
CA LEU A 283 -24.23 9.41 7.32
C LEU A 283 -25.58 10.03 7.71
N GLU A 284 -26.53 9.21 8.13
CA GLU A 284 -27.85 9.65 8.58
C GLU A 284 -28.11 9.11 9.99
N GLY A 285 -28.69 9.95 10.84
CA GLY A 285 -28.96 9.59 12.22
C GLY A 285 -29.79 10.61 12.96
N LYS A 286 -29.74 10.55 14.29
CA LYS A 286 -30.53 11.39 15.21
C LYS A 286 -29.66 12.06 16.26
N ILE A 287 -29.99 13.31 16.57
CA ILE A 287 -29.37 14.11 17.63
C ILE A 287 -30.39 14.39 18.76
N PHE A 288 -30.09 15.35 19.64
CA PHE A 288 -30.93 15.73 20.78
C PHE A 288 -32.41 15.88 20.40
N GLY A 289 -33.30 15.28 21.21
CA GLY A 289 -34.74 15.27 20.96
C GLY A 289 -35.18 14.37 19.79
N GLY A 290 -34.29 13.54 19.24
CA GLY A 290 -34.60 12.69 18.09
C GLY A 290 -34.62 13.44 16.76
N ALA A 291 -34.14 14.69 16.71
CA ALA A 291 -34.08 15.48 15.48
C ALA A 291 -33.13 14.81 14.47
N PRO A 292 -33.50 14.74 13.18
CA PRO A 292 -32.68 14.09 12.18
C PRO A 292 -31.42 14.91 11.88
N VAL A 293 -30.32 14.23 11.63
CA VAL A 293 -29.08 14.81 11.10
C VAL A 293 -28.61 14.00 9.90
N ARG A 294 -28.08 14.69 8.90
CA ARG A 294 -27.45 14.09 7.73
C ARG A 294 -26.14 14.80 7.43
N VAL A 295 -25.13 14.01 7.11
CA VAL A 295 -23.82 14.49 6.66
C VAL A 295 -23.53 13.86 5.31
N ASP A 296 -23.32 14.69 4.29
CA ASP A 296 -22.85 14.28 2.96
C ASP A 296 -21.43 14.80 2.76
N ILE A 297 -20.54 13.93 2.30
CA ILE A 297 -19.16 14.28 2.01
C ILE A 297 -18.77 13.69 0.67
N THR A 298 -18.16 14.53 -0.16
CA THR A 298 -17.39 14.10 -1.32
C THR A 298 -15.91 14.33 -1.03
N MET A 299 -15.07 13.41 -1.50
CA MET A 299 -13.62 13.57 -1.42
C MET A 299 -12.97 13.15 -2.73
N PHE A 300 -11.81 13.74 -2.96
CA PHE A 300 -10.97 13.50 -4.12
C PHE A 300 -9.54 13.30 -3.64
N VAL A 301 -8.84 12.31 -4.21
CA VAL A 301 -7.42 12.06 -3.98
C VAL A 301 -6.73 11.52 -5.23
N GLU A 302 -5.43 11.78 -5.34
CA GLU A 302 -4.54 11.07 -6.26
C GLU A 302 -4.05 9.78 -5.56
N ASP A 303 -4.60 8.62 -5.95
CA ASP A 303 -4.56 7.40 -5.15
C ASP A 303 -3.13 6.86 -4.96
N GLY A 304 -2.31 6.88 -6.02
CA GLY A 304 -0.91 6.47 -6.00
C GLY A 304 -0.07 7.33 -5.06
N ASN A 305 -0.22 8.66 -5.14
CA ASN A 305 0.44 9.62 -4.27
C ASN A 305 0.01 9.46 -2.80
N ASN A 306 -1.25 9.12 -2.57
CA ASN A 306 -1.83 8.97 -1.24
C ASN A 306 -1.24 7.77 -0.46
N SER A 307 -0.55 6.83 -1.11
CA SER A 307 0.16 5.74 -0.43
C SER A 307 1.69 5.82 -0.55
N ALA A 308 2.22 6.56 -1.54
CA ALA A 308 3.66 6.67 -1.78
C ALA A 308 4.46 7.15 -0.56
N GLY A 309 4.00 8.18 0.15
CA GLY A 309 4.68 8.70 1.34
C GLY A 309 4.79 7.67 2.47
N ILE A 310 3.72 6.89 2.67
CA ILE A 310 3.67 5.80 3.65
C ILE A 310 4.66 4.70 3.29
N ILE A 311 4.74 4.30 2.01
CA ILE A 311 5.72 3.31 1.56
C ILE A 311 7.15 3.83 1.77
N ALA A 312 7.42 5.11 1.53
CA ALA A 312 8.73 5.72 1.79
C ALA A 312 9.09 5.73 3.29
N ASP A 313 8.12 5.98 4.20
CA ASP A 313 8.32 5.81 5.64
C ASP A 313 8.59 4.34 6.01
N CYS A 314 7.84 3.39 5.44
CA CYS A 314 8.04 1.96 5.66
C CYS A 314 9.44 1.50 5.24
N ILE A 315 9.96 1.97 4.09
CA ILE A 315 11.32 1.65 3.61
C ILE A 315 12.38 2.09 4.64
N ARG A 316 12.27 3.32 5.15
CA ARG A 316 13.20 3.85 6.15
C ARG A 316 13.11 3.09 7.47
N ILE A 317 11.91 2.75 7.91
CA ILE A 317 11.68 1.97 9.14
C ILE A 317 12.21 0.53 9.00
N SER A 318 12.03 -0.10 7.84
CA SER A 318 12.65 -1.41 7.56
C SER A 318 14.17 -1.34 7.64
N LYS A 319 14.79 -0.24 7.20
CA LYS A 319 16.24 -0.04 7.37
C LYS A 319 16.64 0.12 8.83
N ILE A 320 15.88 0.88 9.63
CA ILE A 320 16.10 0.99 11.09
C ILE A 320 16.07 -0.41 11.73
N ALA A 321 15.06 -1.21 11.40
CA ALA A 321 14.93 -2.58 11.93
C ALA A 321 16.08 -3.49 11.50
N ARG A 322 16.48 -3.42 10.22
CA ARG A 322 17.63 -4.17 9.68
C ARG A 322 18.92 -3.83 10.42
N ASP A 323 19.21 -2.56 10.64
CA ASP A 323 20.43 -2.11 11.33
C ASP A 323 20.44 -2.51 12.81
N ARG A 324 19.26 -2.67 13.41
CA ARG A 324 19.06 -3.21 14.75
C ARG A 324 18.93 -4.74 14.81
N LYS A 325 19.00 -5.43 13.66
CA LYS A 325 18.81 -6.89 13.53
C LYS A 325 17.47 -7.37 14.09
N ILE A 326 16.41 -6.59 13.88
CA ILE A 326 15.05 -6.90 14.30
C ILE A 326 14.32 -7.57 13.13
N GLY A 327 14.11 -8.89 13.25
CA GLY A 327 13.38 -9.68 12.27
C GLY A 327 11.93 -9.96 12.64
N GLY A 328 11.19 -10.50 11.68
CA GLY A 328 9.77 -10.84 11.83
C GLY A 328 8.86 -9.63 11.59
N VAL A 329 7.64 -9.70 12.10
CA VAL A 329 6.66 -8.62 11.92
C VAL A 329 7.03 -7.40 12.76
N LEU A 330 7.15 -6.23 12.12
CA LEU A 330 7.25 -4.95 12.81
C LEU A 330 5.85 -4.47 13.21
N GLN A 331 5.38 -4.95 14.36
CA GLN A 331 4.01 -4.72 14.83
C GLN A 331 3.65 -3.23 14.88
N THR A 332 4.55 -2.39 15.38
CA THR A 332 4.37 -0.93 15.45
C THR A 332 4.12 -0.30 14.08
N ALA A 333 4.95 -0.65 13.08
CA ALA A 333 4.80 -0.17 11.72
C ALA A 333 3.52 -0.72 11.07
N CYS A 334 3.22 -2.01 11.26
CA CYS A 334 2.01 -2.62 10.71
C CYS A 334 0.74 -1.94 11.25
N SER A 335 0.60 -1.77 12.57
CA SER A 335 -0.60 -1.13 13.15
C SER A 335 -0.82 0.30 12.64
N PHE A 336 0.28 1.04 12.43
CA PHE A 336 0.18 2.42 11.98
C PHE A 336 -0.03 2.55 10.46
N PHE A 337 0.72 1.82 9.64
CA PHE A 337 0.75 2.00 8.18
C PHE A 337 -0.12 1.04 7.38
N MET A 338 -0.60 -0.06 7.97
CA MET A 338 -1.27 -1.14 7.23
C MET A 338 -2.73 -1.29 7.65
N LYS A 339 -3.60 -1.67 6.71
CA LYS A 339 -5.04 -1.86 6.95
C LYS A 339 -5.34 -3.17 7.66
N HIS A 340 -4.49 -4.17 7.49
CA HIS A 340 -4.66 -5.50 8.07
C HIS A 340 -3.44 -5.94 8.91
N PRO A 341 -3.08 -5.20 9.97
CA PRO A 341 -2.02 -5.61 10.88
C PRO A 341 -2.38 -6.89 11.64
N PRO A 342 -1.41 -7.56 12.31
CA PRO A 342 -1.71 -8.66 13.23
C PRO A 342 -2.56 -8.20 14.43
N GLU A 343 -2.14 -7.12 15.09
CA GLU A 343 -2.92 -6.42 16.12
C GLU A 343 -3.41 -5.05 15.60
N GLN A 344 -4.73 -4.86 15.57
CA GLN A 344 -5.34 -3.57 15.23
C GLN A 344 -5.30 -2.65 16.44
N LEU A 345 -4.74 -1.45 16.26
CA LEU A 345 -4.69 -0.41 17.29
C LEU A 345 -5.43 0.84 16.80
N ASP A 346 -5.85 1.66 17.75
CA ASP A 346 -6.22 3.05 17.49
C ASP A 346 -5.03 3.80 16.88
N ASP A 347 -5.28 4.66 15.88
CA ASP A 347 -4.23 5.30 15.10
C ASP A 347 -3.31 6.20 15.98
N PHE A 348 -3.84 6.81 17.05
CA PHE A 348 -3.02 7.61 17.99
C PHE A 348 -2.05 6.74 18.79
N ILE A 349 -2.55 5.61 19.30
CA ILE A 349 -1.73 4.63 20.04
C ILE A 349 -0.69 4.01 19.11
N ALA A 350 -1.10 3.63 17.90
CA ALA A 350 -0.21 3.08 16.88
C ALA A 350 0.92 4.06 16.53
N LYS A 351 0.59 5.35 16.36
CA LYS A 351 1.60 6.39 16.13
C LYS A 351 2.58 6.50 17.29
N SER A 352 2.08 6.58 18.53
CA SER A 352 2.93 6.70 19.72
C SER A 352 3.89 5.52 19.83
N ARG A 353 3.41 4.29 19.67
CA ARG A 353 4.27 3.09 19.74
C ARG A 353 5.28 3.03 18.60
N LEU A 354 4.92 3.53 17.41
CA LEU A 354 5.86 3.66 16.29
C LEU A 354 6.98 4.66 16.60
N VAL A 355 6.65 5.81 17.19
CA VAL A 355 7.67 6.79 17.60
C VAL A 355 8.60 6.21 18.67
N GLU A 356 8.07 5.49 19.67
CA GLU A 356 8.88 4.75 20.64
C GLU A 356 9.84 3.76 19.96
N PHE A 357 9.37 3.03 18.94
CA PHE A 357 10.23 2.16 18.16
C PHE A 357 11.32 2.97 17.45
N ILE A 358 10.98 4.04 16.74
CA ILE A 358 11.95 4.89 16.03
C ILE A 358 13.02 5.41 17.01
N GLU A 359 12.63 5.87 18.20
CA GLU A 359 13.52 6.41 19.23
C GLU A 359 14.27 5.34 20.04
N ASN A 360 14.12 4.06 19.70
CA ASN A 360 14.74 2.91 20.37
C ASN A 360 14.25 2.68 21.81
N GLY A 361 13.06 3.17 22.15
CA GLY A 361 12.34 2.86 23.39
C GLY A 361 11.54 1.56 23.34
N ARG A 362 11.45 0.91 22.16
CA ARG A 362 10.68 -0.32 21.91
C ARG A 362 11.34 -1.20 20.85
N GLU A 363 11.22 -2.52 21.00
CA GLU A 363 11.82 -3.49 20.07
C GLU A 363 10.99 -3.79 18.81
N ARG A 364 9.65 -3.86 18.87
CA ARG A 364 8.79 -4.20 17.70
C ARG A 364 7.47 -3.46 17.72
#